data_AF-A0A7C5TVM3-F1
#
_entry.id   AF-A0A7C5TVM3-F1
#
_cell.length_a   1.000
_cell.length_b   1.000
_cell.length_c   1.000
_cell.angle_alpha   90.00
_cell.angle_beta   90.00
_cell.angle_gamma   90.00
#
_symmetry.space_group_name_H-M   'P 1'
#
loop_
_entity.id
_entity.type
_entity.pdbx_description
1 polymer ?
#
loop_
_entity_poly.entity_id
_entity_poly.type
_entity_poly.pdbx_seq_one_letter_code
_entity_poly.pdbx_strand_id
1 'polypeptide(L)'
;MSRFVTWLVAATVVGFAAAPAPRAGERHLERGSRDQAAMERLATLSAAFRAHAVWTASYRQEFVPAGMEKGEVASGTVWVAWPDRALFMTGTPVQRTMALVGRKVRLVDLELGSCEEHVLDDQEWERIPLVAVLDPRHALDHFRVTLDGQGRLILEPREPGGVARVEVVSGGSGLPSEVTVVDIQGAVNHLWFTGWTAAEGPPHGRWLPQPPQGVVCQSSSGNEAAR
;
A
#
# COMPACT_ATOMS: atom_id res chain seq x y z
N MET A 1 -16.06 -8.74 9.21
CA MET A 1 -14.90 -8.01 8.65
C MET A 1 -15.29 -7.53 7.27
N SER A 2 -15.21 -6.23 7.00
CA SER A 2 -15.58 -5.63 5.71
C SER A 2 -14.55 -6.02 4.65
N ARG A 3 -14.99 -6.25 3.41
CA ARG A 3 -14.15 -6.65 2.26
C ARG A 3 -13.02 -5.64 1.97
N PHE A 4 -13.18 -4.42 2.45
CA PHE A 4 -12.18 -3.35 2.49
C PHE A 4 -10.83 -3.70 3.08
N VAL A 5 -10.83 -4.30 4.26
CA VAL A 5 -9.59 -4.52 5.01
C VAL A 5 -8.77 -5.58 4.27
N THR A 6 -9.40 -6.58 3.66
CA THR A 6 -8.72 -7.62 2.87
C THR A 6 -7.95 -7.09 1.64
N TRP A 7 -8.39 -5.98 1.02
CA TRP A 7 -7.71 -5.42 -0.16
C TRP A 7 -6.56 -4.46 0.18
N LEU A 8 -6.55 -3.90 1.39
CA LEU A 8 -5.56 -2.90 1.84
C LEU A 8 -4.64 -3.42 2.97
N VAL A 9 -5.12 -4.37 3.77
CA VAL A 9 -4.53 -4.92 5.00
C VAL A 9 -5.14 -6.32 5.24
N ALA A 10 -4.79 -7.36 4.48
CA ALA A 10 -5.13 -8.71 4.94
C ALA A 10 -4.38 -8.96 6.27
N ALA A 11 -5.04 -9.53 7.29
CA ALA A 11 -4.48 -10.33 8.40
C ALA A 11 -5.40 -10.40 9.64
N THR A 12 -5.57 -11.62 10.13
CA THR A 12 -6.05 -11.99 11.47
C THR A 12 -4.97 -12.79 12.24
N VAL A 13 -4.97 -12.69 13.57
CA VAL A 13 -3.92 -13.05 14.57
C VAL A 13 -3.80 -14.57 14.87
N VAL A 14 -2.58 -15.10 15.17
CA VAL A 14 -2.14 -15.93 16.34
C VAL A 14 -0.63 -16.37 16.28
N GLY A 15 0.15 -16.07 17.35
CA GLY A 15 1.15 -16.97 18.01
C GLY A 15 2.60 -17.16 17.48
N PHE A 16 3.61 -16.69 18.23
CA PHE A 16 5.06 -16.73 17.94
C PHE A 16 5.83 -17.99 18.43
N ALA A 17 7.00 -18.26 17.79
CA ALA A 17 8.20 -18.79 18.43
C ALA A 17 9.48 -18.25 17.75
N ALA A 18 10.47 -17.80 18.54
CA ALA A 18 11.68 -17.11 18.08
C ALA A 18 12.91 -18.03 17.97
N ALA A 19 13.78 -17.77 16.98
CA ALA A 19 15.07 -18.44 16.77
C ALA A 19 16.27 -17.56 17.20
N PRO A 20 17.43 -18.15 17.56
CA PRO A 20 18.51 -17.44 18.26
C PRO A 20 19.46 -16.65 17.35
N ALA A 21 20.04 -15.59 17.90
CA ALA A 21 20.86 -14.59 17.20
C ALA A 21 22.38 -14.94 17.12
N PRO A 22 23.09 -14.55 16.04
CA PRO A 22 24.56 -14.62 15.96
C PRO A 22 25.28 -13.39 16.57
N ARG A 23 26.63 -13.36 16.59
CA ARG A 23 27.54 -12.49 17.40
C ARG A 23 27.85 -11.08 16.84
N ALA A 24 28.33 -10.17 17.71
CA ALA A 24 28.05 -8.72 17.71
C ALA A 24 29.11 -7.73 17.15
N GLY A 25 30.30 -8.15 16.74
CA GLY A 25 31.43 -7.22 16.51
C GLY A 25 31.45 -6.44 15.19
N GLU A 26 31.21 -7.10 14.04
CA GLU A 26 31.34 -6.48 12.71
C GLU A 26 30.05 -5.77 12.23
N ARG A 27 28.95 -5.98 12.96
CA ARG A 27 27.61 -5.52 12.58
C ARG A 27 27.40 -4.01 12.65
N HIS A 28 28.21 -3.27 13.40
CA HIS A 28 27.88 -1.86 13.67
C HIS A 28 28.20 -0.91 12.52
N LEU A 29 29.34 -1.10 11.83
CA LEU A 29 29.74 -0.27 10.70
C LEU A 29 28.94 -0.60 9.44
N GLU A 30 28.72 -1.89 9.16
CA GLU A 30 27.90 -2.33 8.02
C GLU A 30 26.42 -1.95 8.18
N ARG A 31 25.88 -2.01 9.41
CA ARG A 31 24.51 -1.57 9.70
C ARG A 31 24.35 -0.06 9.48
N GLY A 32 25.28 0.76 9.97
CA GLY A 32 25.23 2.20 9.76
C GLY A 32 25.24 2.60 8.27
N SER A 33 26.06 1.93 7.46
CA SER A 33 26.11 2.16 6.01
C SER A 33 24.83 1.71 5.28
N ARG A 34 24.23 0.58 5.70
CA ARG A 34 22.99 0.07 5.08
C ARG A 34 21.77 0.89 5.45
N ASP A 35 21.68 1.34 6.69
CA ASP A 35 20.60 2.22 7.14
C ASP A 35 20.64 3.54 6.37
N GLN A 36 21.83 4.14 6.20
CA GLN A 36 22.01 5.34 5.39
C GLN A 36 21.58 5.13 3.92
N ALA A 37 21.99 4.02 3.30
CA ALA A 37 21.59 3.71 1.93
C ALA A 37 20.07 3.49 1.79
N ALA A 38 19.43 2.88 2.79
CA ALA A 38 17.97 2.72 2.82
C ALA A 38 17.27 4.09 2.89
N MET A 39 17.79 4.99 3.73
CA MET A 39 17.29 6.36 3.83
C MET A 39 17.42 7.14 2.53
N GLU A 40 18.56 7.03 1.84
CA GLU A 40 18.77 7.67 0.55
C GLU A 40 17.83 7.13 -0.54
N ARG A 41 17.59 5.81 -0.53
CA ARG A 41 16.66 5.18 -1.47
C ARG A 41 15.21 5.64 -1.23
N LEU A 42 14.78 5.70 0.03
CA LEU A 42 13.46 6.18 0.40
C LEU A 42 13.29 7.67 0.07
N ALA A 43 14.31 8.49 0.30
CA ALA A 43 14.31 9.90 -0.08
C ALA A 43 14.20 10.09 -1.61
N THR A 44 14.93 9.27 -2.39
CA THR A 44 14.86 9.27 -3.86
C THR A 44 13.46 8.92 -4.35
N LEU A 45 12.84 7.88 -3.77
CA LEU A 45 11.48 7.46 -4.10
C LEU A 45 10.47 8.60 -3.89
N SER A 46 10.55 9.31 -2.78
CA SER A 46 9.65 10.44 -2.52
C SER A 46 9.92 11.65 -3.37
N ALA A 47 11.19 11.95 -3.65
CA ALA A 47 11.52 12.99 -4.60
C ALA A 47 10.90 12.69 -5.98
N ALA A 48 10.91 11.43 -6.41
CA ALA A 48 10.26 11.01 -7.65
C ALA A 48 8.73 11.23 -7.61
N PHE A 49 8.05 10.82 -6.53
CA PHE A 49 6.60 11.10 -6.39
C PHE A 49 6.28 12.60 -6.38
N ARG A 50 7.13 13.43 -5.78
CA ARG A 50 6.92 14.88 -5.68
C ARG A 50 7.33 15.67 -6.93
N ALA A 51 7.99 15.04 -7.90
CA ALA A 51 8.45 15.70 -9.12
C ALA A 51 7.29 16.22 -9.99
N HIS A 52 6.10 15.62 -9.85
CA HIS A 52 4.89 16.06 -10.53
C HIS A 52 3.71 16.08 -9.55
N ALA A 53 2.71 16.92 -9.82
CA ALA A 53 1.51 17.02 -8.98
C ALA A 53 0.70 15.71 -8.97
N VAL A 54 0.64 15.03 -10.12
CA VAL A 54 -0.07 13.77 -10.31
C VAL A 54 0.73 12.86 -11.22
N TRP A 55 0.78 11.59 -10.86
CA TRP A 55 1.34 10.51 -11.67
C TRP A 55 0.24 9.52 -12.06
N THR A 56 0.37 8.91 -13.23
CA THR A 56 -0.46 7.79 -13.67
C THR A 56 0.39 6.65 -14.19
N ALA A 57 -0.07 5.42 -14.00
CA ALA A 57 0.57 4.21 -14.53
C ALA A 57 -0.46 3.10 -14.76
N SER A 58 -0.14 2.16 -15.64
CA SER A 58 -0.83 0.87 -15.66
C SER A 58 -0.34 0.02 -14.48
N TYR A 59 -1.25 -0.74 -13.86
CA TYR A 59 -0.88 -1.69 -12.82
C TYR A 59 -1.48 -3.08 -13.07
N ARG A 60 -0.77 -4.09 -12.57
CA ARG A 60 -1.26 -5.45 -12.39
C ARG A 60 -1.13 -5.79 -10.92
N GLN A 61 -2.12 -6.48 -10.38
CA GLN A 61 -2.12 -6.96 -9.00
C GLN A 61 -2.35 -8.47 -8.99
N GLU A 62 -1.69 -9.17 -8.08
CA GLU A 62 -2.02 -10.56 -7.71
C GLU A 62 -2.12 -10.67 -6.18
N PHE A 63 -3.27 -11.12 -5.68
CA PHE A 63 -3.48 -11.41 -4.27
C PHE A 63 -3.49 -12.91 -4.04
N VAL A 64 -2.45 -13.42 -3.38
CA VAL A 64 -2.28 -14.84 -3.03
C VAL A 64 -2.65 -15.03 -1.55
N PRO A 65 -3.74 -15.76 -1.23
CA PRO A 65 -4.07 -16.06 0.15
C PRO A 65 -2.98 -16.91 0.84
N ALA A 66 -2.91 -16.83 2.16
CA ALA A 66 -1.99 -17.62 2.96
C ALA A 66 -2.11 -19.13 2.65
N GLY A 67 -0.97 -19.78 2.39
CA GLY A 67 -0.90 -21.21 2.07
C GLY A 67 -1.31 -21.59 0.65
N MET A 68 -1.62 -20.62 -0.23
CA MET A 68 -1.94 -20.85 -1.63
C MET A 68 -0.73 -20.53 -2.53
N GLU A 69 -0.66 -21.16 -3.70
CA GLU A 69 0.39 -20.90 -4.70
C GLU A 69 -0.02 -19.90 -5.79
N LYS A 70 -1.33 -19.67 -5.94
CA LYS A 70 -1.89 -18.79 -6.97
C LYS A 70 -2.97 -17.90 -6.38
N GLY A 71 -3.01 -16.67 -6.88
CA GLY A 71 -3.90 -15.64 -6.39
C GLY A 71 -4.97 -15.19 -7.38
N GLU A 72 -5.80 -14.28 -6.91
CA GLU A 72 -6.68 -13.49 -7.76
C GLU A 72 -5.87 -12.41 -8.46
N VAL A 73 -6.01 -12.30 -9.78
CA VAL A 73 -5.31 -11.30 -10.59
C VAL A 73 -6.27 -10.20 -11.00
N ALA A 74 -5.83 -8.96 -10.83
CA ALA A 74 -6.52 -7.77 -11.29
C ALA A 74 -5.56 -6.89 -12.10
N SER A 75 -6.09 -6.05 -12.99
CA SER A 75 -5.29 -5.10 -13.76
C SER A 75 -6.09 -3.85 -14.06
N GLY A 76 -5.40 -2.73 -14.22
CA GLY A 76 -6.04 -1.44 -14.38
C GLY A 76 -5.08 -0.29 -14.51
N THR A 77 -5.57 0.90 -14.19
CA THR A 77 -4.77 2.13 -14.15
C THR A 77 -4.82 2.72 -12.74
N VAL A 78 -3.68 3.24 -12.29
CA VAL A 78 -3.55 3.93 -11.02
C VAL A 78 -3.17 5.38 -11.25
N TRP A 79 -3.78 6.27 -10.49
CA TRP A 79 -3.35 7.65 -10.31
C TRP A 79 -2.89 7.84 -8.88
N VAL A 80 -1.81 8.59 -8.69
CA VAL A 80 -1.31 8.94 -7.37
C VAL A 80 -0.91 10.40 -7.34
N ALA A 81 -1.14 11.05 -6.21
CA ALA A 81 -0.70 12.41 -5.97
C ALA A 81 -0.23 12.57 -4.53
N TRP A 82 0.87 13.28 -4.37
CA TRP A 82 1.37 13.62 -3.06
C TRP A 82 0.63 14.86 -2.50
N PRO A 83 0.28 14.89 -1.21
CA PRO A 83 0.27 13.78 -0.26
C PRO A 83 -1.01 12.94 -0.35
N ASP A 84 -0.91 11.67 0.05
CA ASP A 84 -2.05 10.82 0.49
C ASP A 84 -3.23 10.67 -0.48
N ARG A 85 -2.96 10.66 -1.80
CA ARG A 85 -3.99 10.40 -2.80
C ARG A 85 -3.60 9.26 -3.70
N ALA A 86 -4.51 8.31 -3.83
CA ALA A 86 -4.43 7.24 -4.81
C ALA A 86 -5.81 6.91 -5.34
N LEU A 87 -5.89 6.54 -6.61
CA LEU A 87 -7.09 6.09 -7.28
C LEU A 87 -6.72 4.93 -8.19
N PHE A 88 -7.29 3.76 -7.92
CA PHE A 88 -7.15 2.55 -8.72
C PHE A 88 -8.46 2.32 -9.48
N MET A 89 -8.38 2.19 -10.80
CA MET A 89 -9.50 1.80 -11.65
C MET A 89 -9.16 0.46 -12.30
N THR A 90 -9.87 -0.58 -11.87
CA THR A 90 -9.66 -1.98 -12.27
C THR A 90 -10.60 -2.37 -13.41
N GLY A 91 -10.09 -3.11 -14.39
CA GLY A 91 -10.87 -3.71 -15.48
C GLY A 91 -10.90 -2.87 -16.77
N THR A 92 -11.29 -3.51 -17.88
CA THR A 92 -11.58 -2.84 -19.16
C THR A 92 -12.80 -3.51 -19.80
N PRO A 93 -14.01 -2.93 -19.72
CA PRO A 93 -14.34 -1.66 -19.07
C PRO A 93 -14.12 -1.67 -17.55
N VAL A 94 -14.09 -0.49 -16.92
CA VAL A 94 -13.89 -0.37 -15.47
C VAL A 94 -14.99 -1.11 -14.73
N GLN A 95 -14.60 -2.00 -13.81
CA GLN A 95 -15.50 -2.80 -12.98
C GLN A 95 -15.41 -2.40 -11.51
N ARG A 96 -14.26 -1.93 -11.06
CA ARG A 96 -14.02 -1.57 -9.66
C ARG A 96 -13.16 -0.32 -9.59
N THR A 97 -13.51 0.58 -8.68
CA THR A 97 -12.73 1.78 -8.42
C THR A 97 -12.47 1.91 -6.93
N MET A 98 -11.21 2.04 -6.54
CA MET A 98 -10.79 2.22 -5.14
C MET A 98 -9.99 3.51 -5.03
N ALA A 99 -10.32 4.34 -4.06
CA ALA A 99 -9.59 5.58 -3.82
C ALA A 99 -9.21 5.75 -2.36
N LEU A 100 -8.04 6.35 -2.15
CA LEU A 100 -7.54 6.90 -0.91
C LEU A 100 -7.43 8.41 -1.07
N VAL A 101 -8.03 9.18 -0.15
CA VAL A 101 -7.85 10.63 -0.06
C VAL A 101 -7.68 11.02 1.40
N GLY A 102 -6.43 11.24 1.82
CA GLY A 102 -6.10 11.32 3.24
C GLY A 102 -6.59 10.05 3.94
N ARG A 103 -7.22 10.21 5.10
CA ARG A 103 -7.79 9.10 5.89
C ARG A 103 -9.01 8.41 5.27
N LYS A 104 -9.56 8.90 4.16
CA LYS A 104 -10.78 8.34 3.58
C LYS A 104 -10.47 7.33 2.49
N VAL A 105 -11.00 6.12 2.62
CA VAL A 105 -11.03 5.08 1.59
C VAL A 105 -12.44 4.90 1.06
N ARG A 106 -12.58 4.81 -0.26
CA ARG A 106 -13.85 4.44 -0.89
C ARG A 106 -13.63 3.38 -1.96
N LEU A 107 -14.44 2.33 -1.90
CA LEU A 107 -14.49 1.27 -2.88
C LEU A 107 -15.86 1.28 -3.55
N VAL A 108 -15.87 1.42 -4.87
CA VAL A 108 -17.07 1.25 -5.70
C VAL A 108 -16.86 0.01 -6.56
N ASP A 109 -17.71 -0.99 -6.37
CA ASP A 109 -17.73 -2.21 -7.18
C ASP A 109 -18.96 -2.18 -8.07
N LEU A 110 -18.75 -1.96 -9.37
CA LEU A 110 -19.81 -1.81 -10.37
C LEU A 110 -20.40 -3.16 -10.76
N GLU A 111 -19.64 -4.24 -10.62
CA GLU A 111 -20.11 -5.60 -10.90
C GLU A 111 -21.08 -6.05 -9.82
N LEU A 112 -20.77 -5.77 -8.56
CA LEU A 112 -21.63 -6.09 -7.42
C LEU A 112 -22.69 -5.01 -7.14
N GLY A 113 -22.61 -3.86 -7.80
CA GLY A 113 -23.47 -2.71 -7.53
C GLY A 113 -23.33 -2.20 -6.10
N SER A 114 -22.13 -2.30 -5.52
CA SER A 114 -21.87 -1.91 -4.13
C SER A 114 -20.98 -0.67 -4.04
N CYS A 115 -21.17 0.08 -2.97
CA CYS A 115 -20.22 1.07 -2.54
C CYS A 115 -19.97 0.88 -1.06
N GLU A 116 -18.70 0.88 -0.69
CA GLU A 116 -18.26 0.89 0.68
C GLU A 116 -17.45 2.19 0.87
N GLU A 117 -17.63 2.88 2.00
CA GLU A 117 -16.77 3.98 2.46
C GLU A 117 -16.24 3.70 3.88
N HIS A 118 -14.99 4.06 4.12
CA HIS A 118 -14.37 3.93 5.43
C HIS A 118 -13.42 5.09 5.72
N VAL A 119 -13.45 5.59 6.95
CA VAL A 119 -12.51 6.60 7.45
C VAL A 119 -11.58 5.89 8.40
N LEU A 120 -10.30 5.89 8.06
CA LEU A 120 -9.25 5.20 8.78
C LEU A 120 -8.93 5.97 10.06
N ASP A 121 -8.96 5.26 11.18
CA ASP A 121 -8.39 5.79 12.42
C ASP A 121 -6.86 5.90 12.33
N ASP A 122 -6.21 6.42 13.38
CA ASP A 122 -4.75 6.53 13.41
C ASP A 122 -4.08 5.15 13.28
N GLN A 123 -4.62 4.15 13.97
CA GLN A 123 -4.03 2.82 13.97
C GLN A 123 -4.14 2.14 12.59
N GLU A 124 -5.27 2.30 11.90
CA GLU A 124 -5.51 1.80 10.55
C GLU A 124 -4.66 2.55 9.52
N TRP A 125 -4.56 3.88 9.66
CA TRP A 125 -3.77 4.73 8.77
C TRP A 125 -2.29 4.37 8.76
N GLU A 126 -1.71 4.21 9.95
CA GLU A 126 -0.30 3.85 10.14
C GLU A 126 0.07 2.51 9.50
N ARG A 127 -0.94 1.68 9.21
CA ARG A 127 -0.78 0.33 8.66
C ARG A 127 -0.97 0.26 7.16
N ILE A 128 -1.26 1.36 6.47
CA ILE A 128 -1.44 1.36 5.01
C ILE A 128 -0.07 1.41 4.32
N PRO A 129 0.33 0.35 3.60
CA PRO A 129 1.61 0.31 2.88
C PRO A 129 1.80 1.47 1.91
N LEU A 130 0.73 1.87 1.23
CA LEU A 130 0.78 2.92 0.22
C LEU A 130 1.12 4.29 0.82
N VAL A 131 0.71 4.58 2.06
CA VAL A 131 1.05 5.82 2.75
C VAL A 131 2.55 5.85 3.07
N ALA A 132 3.10 4.73 3.54
CA ALA A 132 4.53 4.59 3.80
C ALA A 132 5.39 4.75 2.52
N VAL A 133 4.83 4.41 1.36
CA VAL A 133 5.49 4.60 0.06
C VAL A 133 5.40 6.04 -0.44
N LEU A 134 4.28 6.72 -0.18
CA LEU A 134 4.03 8.09 -0.66
C LEU A 134 4.69 9.15 0.23
N ASP A 135 4.86 8.91 1.54
CA ASP A 135 5.53 9.84 2.46
C ASP A 135 6.61 9.18 3.34
N PRO A 136 7.91 9.33 3.01
CA PRO A 136 9.02 8.81 3.79
C PRO A 136 9.06 9.26 5.23
N ARG A 137 8.69 10.51 5.52
CA ARG A 137 8.83 11.03 6.90
C ARG A 137 7.90 10.25 7.80
N HIS A 138 6.67 10.09 7.35
CA HIS A 138 5.67 9.28 8.02
C HIS A 138 6.06 7.79 8.04
N ALA A 139 6.68 7.28 6.97
CA ALA A 139 7.16 5.90 6.94
C ALA A 139 8.18 5.60 8.06
N LEU A 140 9.06 6.52 8.43
CA LEU A 140 10.07 6.29 9.47
C LEU A 140 9.49 6.23 10.88
N ASP A 141 8.39 6.95 11.10
CA ASP A 141 7.68 6.97 12.38
C ASP A 141 7.11 5.59 12.70
N HIS A 142 6.62 4.87 11.68
CA HIS A 142 5.89 3.61 11.85
C HIS A 142 6.64 2.36 11.37
N PHE A 143 7.67 2.51 10.52
CA PHE A 143 8.40 1.39 9.92
C PHE A 143 9.89 1.45 10.25
N ARG A 144 10.47 0.26 10.43
CA ARG A 144 11.89 0.04 10.22
C ARG A 144 12.13 -0.09 8.71
N VAL A 145 12.99 0.77 8.18
CA VAL A 145 13.32 0.79 6.75
C VAL A 145 14.72 0.22 6.57
N THR A 146 14.87 -0.79 5.72
CA THR A 146 16.14 -1.42 5.38
C THR A 146 16.26 -1.68 3.88
N LEU A 147 17.45 -2.06 3.41
CA LEU A 147 17.66 -2.61 2.09
C LEU A 147 17.97 -4.10 2.19
N ASP A 148 17.42 -4.87 1.27
CA ASP A 148 17.84 -6.26 1.08
C ASP A 148 19.13 -6.36 0.25
N GLY A 149 19.64 -7.59 0.05
CA GLY A 149 20.85 -7.83 -0.74
C GLY A 149 20.76 -7.45 -2.22
N GLN A 150 19.56 -7.13 -2.71
CA GLN A 150 19.28 -6.72 -4.09
C GLN A 150 18.96 -5.21 -4.19
N GLY A 151 19.04 -4.48 -3.08
CA GLY A 151 18.74 -3.04 -3.02
C GLY A 151 17.25 -2.70 -3.04
N ARG A 152 16.38 -3.67 -2.73
CA ARG A 152 14.94 -3.44 -2.54
C ARG A 152 14.69 -2.78 -1.18
N LEU A 153 13.81 -1.79 -1.15
CA LEU A 153 13.37 -1.19 0.11
C LEU A 153 12.47 -2.16 0.84
N ILE A 154 12.80 -2.41 2.10
CA ILE A 154 12.04 -3.27 2.99
C ILE A 154 11.52 -2.41 4.15
N LEU A 155 10.21 -2.30 4.27
CA LEU A 155 9.53 -1.59 5.35
C LEU A 155 8.83 -2.62 6.24
N GLU A 156 9.27 -2.72 7.48
CA GLU A 156 8.67 -3.59 8.49
C GLU A 156 8.01 -2.73 9.56
N PRO A 157 6.71 -2.92 9.85
CA PRO A 157 6.05 -2.20 10.93
C PRO A 157 6.80 -2.37 12.26
N ARG A 158 6.95 -1.28 13.01
CA ARG A 158 7.55 -1.30 14.35
C ARG A 158 6.61 -1.93 15.37
N GLU A 159 5.32 -1.76 15.17
CA GLU A 159 4.25 -2.32 15.98
C GLU A 159 3.51 -3.41 15.18
N PRO A 160 3.08 -4.50 15.83
CA PRO A 160 2.29 -5.52 15.16
C PRO A 160 0.96 -4.94 14.64
N GLY A 161 0.60 -5.34 13.44
CA GLY A 161 -0.60 -4.91 12.75
C GLY A 161 -1.05 -5.96 11.74
N GLY A 162 -1.84 -5.56 10.76
CA GLY A 162 -2.22 -6.49 9.70
C GLY A 162 -1.10 -6.75 8.68
N VAL A 163 -0.21 -5.78 8.49
CA VAL A 163 0.95 -5.93 7.59
C VAL A 163 2.14 -6.51 8.36
N ALA A 164 2.83 -7.48 7.77
CA ALA A 164 4.10 -7.99 8.27
C ALA A 164 5.30 -7.29 7.61
N ARG A 165 5.24 -7.06 6.30
CA ARG A 165 6.31 -6.43 5.53
C ARG A 165 5.78 -5.79 4.26
N VAL A 166 6.40 -4.69 3.85
CA VAL A 166 6.24 -4.09 2.54
C VAL A 166 7.60 -4.08 1.84
N GLU A 167 7.65 -4.57 0.61
CA GLU A 167 8.83 -4.53 -0.24
C GLU A 167 8.57 -3.60 -1.42
N VAL A 168 9.51 -2.74 -1.74
CA VAL A 168 9.40 -1.79 -2.85
C VAL A 168 10.62 -1.90 -3.74
N VAL A 169 10.37 -2.13 -5.02
CA VAL A 169 11.38 -2.08 -6.08
C VAL A 169 11.12 -0.81 -6.90
N SER A 170 12.10 0.08 -6.97
CA SER A 170 12.05 1.26 -7.84
C SER A 170 12.46 0.90 -9.26
N GLY A 171 11.71 1.38 -10.25
CA GLY A 171 12.07 1.34 -11.66
C GLY A 171 13.08 2.43 -12.05
N GLY A 172 13.41 2.51 -13.34
CA GLY A 172 14.37 3.49 -13.87
C GLY A 172 13.98 4.96 -13.67
N SER A 173 12.70 5.26 -13.46
CA SER A 173 12.19 6.60 -13.15
C SER A 173 12.28 6.99 -11.67
N GLY A 174 12.76 6.08 -10.81
CA GLY A 174 12.74 6.25 -9.35
C GLY A 174 11.38 5.93 -8.70
N LEU A 175 10.30 5.89 -9.48
CA LEU A 175 8.96 5.45 -9.03
C LEU A 175 8.90 3.91 -8.90
N PRO A 176 7.97 3.34 -8.10
CA PRO A 176 7.87 1.90 -7.91
C PRO A 176 7.59 1.17 -9.21
N SER A 177 8.37 0.15 -9.54
CA SER A 177 8.02 -0.85 -10.57
C SER A 177 7.30 -2.05 -9.95
N GLU A 178 7.57 -2.34 -8.66
CA GLU A 178 6.92 -3.40 -7.91
C GLU A 178 6.73 -2.99 -6.45
N VAL A 179 5.58 -3.35 -5.88
CA VAL A 179 5.30 -3.30 -4.45
C VAL A 179 4.74 -4.65 -4.02
N THR A 180 5.35 -5.27 -3.03
CA THR A 180 4.86 -6.52 -2.43
C THR A 180 4.46 -6.25 -0.99
N VAL A 181 3.23 -6.57 -0.62
CA VAL A 181 2.73 -6.48 0.76
C VAL A 181 2.51 -7.89 1.27
N VAL A 182 3.18 -8.23 2.36
CA VAL A 182 2.99 -9.51 3.05
C VAL A 182 2.27 -9.23 4.36
N ASP A 183 1.21 -9.98 4.61
CA ASP A 183 0.50 -9.91 5.87
C ASP A 183 1.05 -10.85 6.95
N ILE A 184 0.58 -10.71 8.19
CA ILE A 184 1.04 -11.58 9.30
C ILE A 184 0.60 -13.04 9.16
N GLN A 185 -0.38 -13.32 8.31
CA GLN A 185 -0.85 -14.68 8.00
C GLN A 185 -0.06 -15.33 6.86
N GLY A 186 0.76 -14.56 6.16
CA GLY A 186 1.50 -14.98 4.97
C GLY A 186 0.72 -14.83 3.66
N ALA A 187 -0.43 -14.15 3.65
CA ALA A 187 -1.03 -13.72 2.39
C ALA A 187 -0.16 -12.63 1.75
N VAL A 188 -0.09 -12.64 0.43
CA VAL A 188 0.80 -11.77 -0.33
C VAL A 188 0.00 -11.02 -1.38
N ASN A 189 0.15 -9.69 -1.41
CA ASN A 189 -0.37 -8.83 -2.45
C ASN A 189 0.80 -8.28 -3.27
N HIS A 190 0.94 -8.72 -4.51
CA HIS A 190 1.94 -8.23 -5.46
C HIS A 190 1.31 -7.18 -6.37
N LEU A 191 1.94 -6.02 -6.49
CA LEU A 191 1.57 -4.97 -7.42
C LEU A 191 2.74 -4.66 -8.35
N TRP A 192 2.52 -4.72 -9.65
CA TRP A 192 3.48 -4.31 -10.68
C TRP A 192 2.97 -3.07 -11.39
N PHE A 193 3.82 -2.08 -11.57
CA PHE A 193 3.50 -0.82 -12.21
C PHE A 193 4.35 -0.61 -13.46
N THR A 194 3.74 -0.09 -14.50
CA THR A 194 4.42 0.19 -15.78
C THR A 194 3.95 1.51 -16.37
N GLY A 195 4.85 2.18 -17.12
CA GLY A 195 4.50 3.37 -17.88
C GLY A 195 4.14 4.59 -17.01
N TRP A 196 4.84 4.81 -15.90
CA TRP A 196 4.66 6.01 -15.10
C TRP A 196 4.84 7.27 -15.95
N THR A 197 3.82 8.13 -15.96
CA THR A 197 3.81 9.41 -16.68
C THR A 197 3.10 10.47 -15.84
N ALA A 198 3.50 11.73 -16.02
CA ALA A 198 2.82 12.85 -15.39
C ALA A 198 1.39 12.98 -15.94
N ALA A 199 0.44 13.33 -15.08
CA ALA A 199 -0.95 13.56 -15.45
C ALA A 199 -1.43 14.93 -14.94
N GLU A 200 -2.49 15.47 -15.56
CA GLU A 200 -3.13 16.70 -15.08
C GLU A 200 -3.98 16.46 -13.81
N GLY A 201 -4.51 15.25 -13.65
CA GLY A 201 -5.45 14.90 -12.58
C GLY A 201 -5.95 13.47 -12.68
N PRO A 202 -6.74 13.01 -11.69
CA PRO A 202 -7.49 11.77 -11.81
C PRO A 202 -8.58 11.91 -12.88
N PRO A 203 -9.13 10.81 -13.40
CA PRO A 203 -10.24 10.83 -14.35
C PRO A 203 -11.41 11.65 -13.82
N HIS A 204 -12.02 12.44 -14.71
CA HIS A 204 -13.14 13.35 -14.39
C HIS A 204 -12.82 14.39 -13.30
N GLY A 205 -11.54 14.62 -12.97
CA GLY A 205 -11.10 15.58 -11.97
C GLY A 205 -11.47 15.21 -10.53
N ARG A 206 -11.80 13.94 -10.24
CA ARG A 206 -12.23 13.49 -8.91
C ARG A 206 -11.40 12.33 -8.42
N TRP A 207 -10.87 12.47 -7.21
CA TRP A 207 -10.11 11.42 -6.54
C TRP A 207 -11.01 10.36 -5.92
N LEU A 208 -12.09 10.76 -5.25
CA LEU A 208 -13.07 9.81 -4.69
C LEU A 208 -14.11 9.45 -5.77
N PRO A 209 -14.29 8.16 -6.08
CA PRO A 209 -15.30 7.73 -7.05
C PRO A 209 -16.71 8.02 -6.51
N GLN A 210 -17.64 8.29 -7.42
CA GLN A 210 -19.06 8.37 -7.08
C GLN A 210 -19.72 7.01 -7.28
N PRO A 211 -20.57 6.56 -6.34
CA PRO A 211 -21.37 5.38 -6.57
C PRO A 211 -22.38 5.63 -7.71
N PRO A 212 -22.79 4.59 -8.45
CA PRO A 212 -23.90 4.69 -9.41
C PRO A 212 -25.19 5.20 -8.76
N GLN A 213 -26.12 5.70 -9.59
CA GLN A 213 -27.43 6.14 -9.10
C GLN A 213 -28.13 4.99 -8.36
N GLY A 214 -28.68 5.29 -7.18
CA GLY A 214 -29.37 4.31 -6.34
C GLY A 214 -28.45 3.48 -5.44
N VAL A 215 -27.13 3.56 -5.60
CA VAL A 215 -26.16 2.91 -4.72
C VAL A 215 -25.74 3.88 -3.62
N VAL A 216 -25.97 3.49 -2.36
CA VAL A 216 -25.53 4.24 -1.18
C VAL A 216 -24.27 3.60 -0.63
N CYS A 217 -23.24 4.40 -0.36
CA CYS A 217 -22.00 3.90 0.24
C CYS A 217 -22.25 3.49 1.69
N GLN A 218 -22.00 2.21 1.98
CA GLN A 218 -22.05 1.69 3.33
C GLN A 218 -20.84 2.23 4.09
N SER A 219 -21.09 2.98 5.16
CA SER A 219 -20.03 3.46 6.05
C SER A 219 -19.77 2.40 7.11
N SER A 220 -18.57 1.84 7.17
CA SER A 220 -18.13 1.15 8.38
C SER A 220 -17.67 2.21 9.38
N SER A 221 -18.61 2.79 10.12
CA SER A 221 -18.26 3.45 11.38
C SER A 221 -17.69 2.36 12.29
N GLY A 222 -16.41 2.47 12.64
CA GLY A 222 -15.86 1.71 13.75
C GLY A 222 -16.82 1.82 14.92
N ASN A 223 -17.17 0.68 15.49
CA ASN A 223 -18.21 0.56 16.49
C ASN A 223 -17.90 1.49 17.68
N GLU A 224 -18.65 2.58 17.79
CA GLU A 224 -18.75 3.37 19.00
C GLU A 224 -19.54 2.53 20.03
N ALA A 225 -18.92 2.27 21.17
CA ALA A 225 -19.55 1.95 22.45
C ALA A 225 -20.83 1.08 22.42
N ALA A 226 -20.67 -0.22 22.68
CA ALA A 226 -21.76 -1.05 23.18
C ALA A 226 -21.29 -1.92 24.36
N ARG A 227 -21.36 -1.29 25.56
CA ARG A 227 -21.59 -1.83 26.91
C ARG A 227 -20.58 -2.82 27.51
#